data_AF-A0A367IZ43-F1
#
_entry.id   AF-A0A367IZ43-F1
#
_cell.length_a   1.000
_cell.length_b   1.000
_cell.length_c   1.000
_cell.angle_alpha   90.00
_cell.angle_beta   90.00
_cell.angle_gamma   90.00
#
_symmetry.space_group_name_H-M   'P 1'
#
loop_
_entity.id
_entity.type
_entity.pdbx_description
1 polymer ?
#
loop_
_entity_poly.entity_id
_entity_poly.type
_entity_poly.pdbx_seq_one_letter_code
_entity_poly.pdbx_strand_id
1 'polypeptide(L)'
;RAIAWQMGMRTILWDQDSNDWNLAGGKIRAKAIDGYFQTWINARKNGTDDEHGHITLQHENSNATIHLSEKWLPKVQKSFRVMPIHQCINDPHPYWEKNWIYPTLDEPNPPRSVMSDKESNVHGANVIGNANDATSALLSSLKTSLYTTMLSSFLLFLLLL
;
A
#
# COMPACT_ATOMS: atom_id res chain seq x y z
N ARG A 1 13.55 -1.25 -24.91
CA ARG A 1 12.68 -0.15 -24.43
C ARG A 1 11.70 0.36 -25.51
N ALA A 2 12.08 0.47 -26.79
CA ALA A 2 11.21 1.02 -27.85
C ALA A 2 9.87 0.26 -28.05
N ILE A 3 9.86 -1.08 -28.02
CA ILE A 3 8.62 -1.87 -28.18
C ILE A 3 7.66 -1.64 -27.01
N ALA A 4 8.16 -1.71 -25.77
CA ALA A 4 7.37 -1.45 -24.56
C ALA A 4 6.74 -0.05 -24.60
N TRP A 5 7.49 0.95 -25.06
CA TRP A 5 6.98 2.31 -25.22
C TRP A 5 5.83 2.40 -26.23
N GLN A 6 5.94 1.72 -27.38
CA GLN A 6 4.85 1.67 -28.38
C GLN A 6 3.59 0.99 -27.85
N MET A 7 3.73 0.10 -26.87
CA MET A 7 2.61 -0.55 -26.17
C MET A 7 2.08 0.27 -24.97
N GLY A 8 2.58 1.48 -24.74
CA GLY A 8 2.18 2.31 -23.60
C GLY A 8 2.76 1.88 -22.26
N MET A 9 3.79 1.03 -22.26
CA MET A 9 4.45 0.55 -21.05
C MET A 9 5.68 1.40 -20.70
N ARG A 10 5.91 1.59 -19.40
CA ARG A 10 7.11 2.27 -18.88
C ARG A 10 8.07 1.25 -18.27
N THR A 11 9.36 1.39 -18.57
CA THR A 11 10.41 0.60 -17.91
C THR A 11 10.92 1.34 -16.68
N ILE A 12 10.79 0.71 -15.51
CA ILE A 12 11.37 1.17 -14.25
C ILE A 12 12.64 0.37 -13.97
N LEU A 13 13.71 1.06 -13.52
CA LEU A 13 14.92 0.41 -13.03
C LEU A 13 14.99 0.55 -11.51
N TRP A 14 15.55 -0.47 -10.86
CA TRP A 14 15.94 -0.42 -9.47
C TRP A 14 17.44 -0.13 -9.37
N ASP A 15 17.84 0.49 -8.26
CA ASP A 15 19.23 0.78 -7.92
C ASP A 15 19.68 0.06 -6.64
N GLN A 16 18.74 -0.50 -5.88
CA GLN A 16 19.00 -1.36 -4.74
C GLN A 16 18.41 -2.75 -4.96
N ASP A 17 19.21 -3.80 -4.74
CA ASP A 17 18.77 -5.20 -4.88
C ASP A 17 18.94 -5.94 -3.54
N SER A 18 17.84 -6.44 -2.99
CA SER A 18 17.86 -7.21 -1.73
C SER A 18 18.51 -8.59 -1.90
N ASN A 19 18.61 -9.10 -3.13
CA ASN A 19 19.01 -10.47 -3.45
C ASN A 19 18.20 -11.55 -2.70
N ASP A 20 16.98 -11.23 -2.29
CA ASP A 20 16.10 -12.10 -1.50
C ASP A 20 15.62 -13.35 -2.26
N TRP A 21 15.60 -13.31 -3.60
CA TRP A 21 15.28 -14.45 -4.47
C TRP A 21 16.12 -15.69 -4.15
N ASN A 22 17.32 -15.49 -3.59
CA ASN A 22 18.27 -16.54 -3.28
C ASN A 22 18.06 -17.17 -1.89
N LEU A 23 17.06 -16.71 -1.12
CA LEU A 23 16.65 -17.36 0.13
C LEU A 23 16.10 -18.77 -0.13
N ALA A 24 15.22 -18.92 -1.11
CA ALA A 24 14.65 -20.21 -1.48
C ALA A 24 15.70 -21.16 -2.09
N GLY A 25 16.69 -20.61 -2.80
CA GLY A 25 17.78 -21.37 -3.43
C GLY A 25 18.93 -21.74 -2.48
N GLY A 26 18.95 -21.22 -1.24
CA GLY A 26 19.91 -21.57 -0.21
C GLY A 26 21.35 -21.06 -0.41
N LYS A 27 21.65 -20.30 -1.48
CA LYS A 27 23.03 -19.82 -1.73
C LYS A 27 23.35 -18.53 -0.97
N ILE A 28 22.35 -17.81 -0.47
CA ILE A 28 22.51 -16.65 0.40
C ILE A 28 21.81 -16.89 1.73
N ARG A 29 22.51 -16.60 2.83
CA ARG A 29 21.94 -16.67 4.19
C ARG A 29 21.11 -15.42 4.46
N ALA A 30 20.00 -15.54 5.18
CA ALA A 30 19.17 -14.41 5.60
C ALA A 30 19.96 -13.27 6.27
N LYS A 31 21.03 -13.60 7.01
CA LYS A 31 21.93 -12.62 7.63
C LYS A 31 22.64 -11.70 6.62
N ALA A 32 22.98 -12.20 5.43
CA ALA A 32 23.61 -11.36 4.40
C ALA A 32 22.61 -10.33 3.86
N ILE A 33 21.36 -10.76 3.64
CA ILE A 33 20.29 -9.89 3.17
C ILE A 33 19.94 -8.85 4.24
N ASP A 34 19.87 -9.25 5.50
CA ASP A 34 19.75 -8.33 6.64
C ASP A 34 20.85 -7.24 6.61
N GLY A 35 22.07 -7.61 6.21
CA GLY A 35 23.19 -6.69 6.04
C GLY A 35 22.97 -5.63 4.97
N TYR A 36 22.29 -5.96 3.85
CA TYR A 36 21.97 -4.99 2.80
C TYR A 36 21.00 -3.92 3.30
N PHE A 37 19.87 -4.32 3.90
CA PHE A 37 18.92 -3.37 4.48
C PHE A 37 19.55 -2.49 5.56
N GLN A 38 20.40 -3.08 6.43
CA GLN A 38 21.09 -2.33 7.47
C GLN A 38 22.06 -1.31 6.86
N THR A 39 22.75 -1.67 5.78
CA THR A 39 23.66 -0.77 5.06
C THR A 39 22.92 0.43 4.50
N TRP A 40 21.78 0.23 3.82
CA TRP A 40 20.96 1.32 3.28
C TRP A 40 20.44 2.24 4.39
N ILE A 41 19.90 1.68 5.48
CA ILE A 41 19.42 2.47 6.62
C ILE A 41 20.56 3.27 7.27
N ASN A 42 21.75 2.67 7.39
CA ASN A 42 22.89 3.35 7.99
C ASN A 42 23.40 4.48 7.09
N ALA A 43 23.48 4.25 5.77
CA ALA A 43 23.87 5.27 4.80
C ALA A 43 22.91 6.47 4.80
N ARG A 44 21.61 6.22 4.96
CA ARG A 44 20.63 7.29 5.12
C ARG A 44 20.79 8.04 6.43
N LYS A 45 21.01 7.33 7.54
CA LYS A 45 21.15 7.95 8.87
C LYS A 45 22.43 8.76 9.05
N ASN A 46 23.51 8.38 8.38
CA ASN A 46 24.79 9.08 8.49
C ASN A 46 24.96 10.19 7.43
N GLY A 47 23.93 10.42 6.60
CA GLY A 47 23.90 11.48 5.58
C GLY A 47 24.75 11.19 4.34
N THR A 48 25.20 9.94 4.15
CA THR A 48 25.93 9.55 2.93
C THR A 48 24.99 9.15 1.78
N ASP A 49 23.69 9.11 2.04
CA ASP A 49 22.62 8.76 1.10
C ASP A 49 21.45 9.77 1.18
N ASP A 50 21.71 11.03 0.82
CA ASP A 50 20.72 12.13 0.89
C ASP A 50 20.44 12.79 -0.47
N GLU A 51 21.11 12.38 -1.54
CA GLU A 51 21.01 13.04 -2.86
C GLU A 51 19.69 12.74 -3.57
N HIS A 52 19.19 11.50 -3.50
CA HIS A 52 17.96 11.08 -4.17
C HIS A 52 17.21 9.95 -3.43
N GLY A 53 16.01 9.62 -3.91
CA GLY A 53 15.28 8.43 -3.46
C GLY A 53 15.74 7.17 -4.19
N HIS A 54 15.36 6.00 -3.67
CA HIS A 54 15.74 4.70 -4.23
C HIS A 54 14.53 3.88 -4.68
N ILE A 55 14.80 2.98 -5.61
CA ILE A 55 13.86 1.93 -6.04
C ILE A 55 14.53 0.60 -5.70
N THR A 56 13.94 -0.12 -4.73
CA THR A 56 14.49 -1.38 -4.24
C THR A 56 13.76 -2.57 -4.88
N LEU A 57 14.52 -3.52 -5.44
CA LEU A 57 14.01 -4.81 -5.88
C LEU A 57 13.87 -5.77 -4.70
N GLN A 58 12.69 -6.38 -4.59
CA GLN A 58 12.36 -7.48 -3.68
C GLN A 58 11.47 -8.47 -4.42
N HIS A 59 11.36 -9.70 -3.91
CA HIS A 59 10.53 -10.75 -4.50
C HIS A 59 9.51 -11.29 -3.49
N GLU A 60 8.27 -11.54 -3.92
CA GLU A 60 7.21 -12.16 -3.10
C GLU A 60 6.97 -13.63 -3.45
N ASN A 61 7.98 -14.31 -4.01
CA ASN A 61 7.84 -15.65 -4.56
C ASN A 61 7.85 -16.78 -3.50
N SER A 62 8.07 -16.47 -2.22
CA SER A 62 8.10 -17.47 -1.16
C SER A 62 7.73 -16.86 0.20
N ASN A 63 7.29 -17.71 1.13
CA ASN A 63 7.01 -17.29 2.50
C ASN A 63 8.24 -16.66 3.18
N ALA A 64 9.45 -17.13 2.84
CA ALA A 64 10.69 -16.60 3.38
C ALA A 64 10.97 -15.16 2.93
N THR A 65 10.68 -14.83 1.67
CA THR A 65 10.89 -13.48 1.15
C THR A 65 9.82 -12.51 1.64
N ILE A 66 8.56 -12.96 1.74
CA ILE A 66 7.48 -12.16 2.35
C ILE A 66 7.82 -11.81 3.82
N HIS A 67 8.23 -12.80 4.63
CA HIS A 67 8.64 -12.54 6.01
C HIS A 67 9.83 -11.59 6.15
N LEU A 68 10.74 -11.60 5.17
CA LEU A 68 11.84 -10.65 5.13
C LEU A 68 11.31 -9.23 4.89
N SER A 69 10.39 -9.04 3.94
CA SER A 69 9.73 -7.76 3.68
C SER A 69 8.96 -7.26 4.91
N GLU A 70 8.18 -8.12 5.57
CA GLU A 70 7.46 -7.79 6.82
C GLU A 70 8.41 -7.34 7.94
N LYS A 71 9.56 -8.00 8.08
CA LYS A 71 10.58 -7.66 9.08
C LYS A 71 11.23 -6.30 8.81
N TRP A 72 11.49 -5.97 7.55
CA TRP A 72 12.31 -4.80 7.19
C TRP A 72 11.53 -3.56 6.82
N LEU A 73 10.32 -3.69 6.27
CA LEU A 73 9.50 -2.55 5.87
C LEU A 73 9.28 -1.53 7.01
N PRO A 74 8.91 -1.93 8.25
CA PRO A 74 8.75 -0.98 9.35
C PRO A 74 10.05 -0.29 9.79
N LYS A 75 11.22 -0.90 9.51
CA LYS A 75 12.53 -0.31 9.86
C LYS A 75 12.99 0.67 8.79
N VAL A 76 12.77 0.34 7.53
CA VAL A 76 13.03 1.23 6.39
C VAL A 76 12.17 2.48 6.50
N GLN A 77 10.88 2.34 6.81
CA GLN A 77 9.94 3.47 6.99
C GLN A 77 10.34 4.45 8.11
N LYS A 78 11.21 4.06 9.06
CA LYS A 78 11.74 4.97 10.09
C LYS A 78 12.84 5.90 9.56
N SER A 79 13.48 5.55 8.45
CA SER A 79 14.61 6.32 7.89
C SER A 79 14.30 6.86 6.50
N PHE A 80 13.35 6.25 5.79
CA PHE A 80 12.93 6.62 4.44
C PHE A 80 11.41 6.82 4.40
N ARG A 81 10.97 7.73 3.54
CA ARG A 81 9.55 7.83 3.16
C ARG A 81 9.26 6.82 2.05
N VAL A 82 8.63 5.70 2.40
CA VAL A 82 8.24 4.66 1.44
C VAL A 82 6.93 5.04 0.76
N MET A 83 6.88 4.92 -0.56
CA MET A 83 5.72 5.27 -1.38
C MET A 83 5.64 4.42 -2.65
N PRO A 84 4.48 4.39 -3.32
CA PRO A 84 4.36 3.77 -4.63
C PRO A 84 5.28 4.42 -5.68
N ILE A 85 5.69 3.63 -6.68
CA ILE A 85 6.65 4.08 -7.70
C ILE A 85 6.16 5.29 -8.51
N HIS A 86 4.88 5.34 -8.86
CA HIS A 86 4.30 6.45 -9.62
C HIS A 86 4.41 7.77 -8.84
N GLN A 87 4.22 7.72 -7.53
CA GLN A 87 4.42 8.86 -6.66
C GLN A 87 5.90 9.27 -6.64
N CYS A 88 6.81 8.30 -6.47
CA CYS A 88 8.26 8.53 -6.41
C CYS A 88 8.80 9.24 -7.68
N ILE A 89 8.32 8.84 -8.86
CA ILE A 89 8.75 9.41 -10.15
C ILE A 89 7.85 10.55 -10.66
N ASN A 90 6.95 11.04 -9.80
CA ASN A 90 6.03 12.14 -10.07
C ASN A 90 5.17 11.92 -11.34
N ASP A 91 4.64 10.72 -11.51
CA ASP A 91 3.81 10.31 -12.64
C ASP A 91 2.34 10.15 -12.21
N PRO A 92 1.47 11.12 -12.55
CA PRO A 92 0.05 11.06 -12.17
C PRO A 92 -0.76 10.05 -13.00
N HIS A 93 -0.21 9.54 -14.11
CA HIS A 93 -0.89 8.62 -15.03
C HIS A 93 0.00 7.42 -15.36
N PRO A 94 0.26 6.52 -14.39
CA PRO A 94 1.06 5.33 -14.62
C PRO A 94 0.42 4.33 -15.60
N TYR A 95 -0.86 4.51 -15.92
CA TYR A 95 -1.64 3.72 -16.86
C TYR A 95 -2.10 4.57 -18.05
N TRP A 96 -2.60 3.92 -19.10
CA TRP A 96 -3.05 4.61 -20.32
C TRP A 96 -4.32 5.42 -20.08
N GLU A 97 -5.19 4.95 -19.20
CA GLU A 97 -6.45 5.57 -18.82
C GLU A 97 -6.21 6.87 -18.05
N LYS A 98 -6.83 7.97 -18.50
CA LYS A 98 -6.67 9.32 -17.93
C LYS A 98 -7.85 9.77 -17.08
N ASN A 99 -8.80 8.88 -16.86
CA ASN A 99 -9.99 9.13 -16.05
C ASN A 99 -9.70 9.06 -14.55
N TRP A 100 -8.46 8.83 -14.14
CA TRP A 100 -8.03 8.84 -12.75
C TRP A 100 -6.64 9.46 -12.65
N ILE A 101 -6.44 10.33 -11.66
CA ILE A 101 -5.17 11.01 -11.40
C ILE A 101 -4.61 10.47 -10.09
N TYR A 102 -3.44 9.84 -10.14
CA TYR A 102 -2.76 9.33 -8.95
C TYR A 102 -2.04 10.45 -8.20
N PRO A 103 -1.99 10.38 -6.85
CA PRO A 103 -1.16 11.29 -6.05
C PRO A 103 0.30 11.23 -6.46
N THR A 104 0.93 12.40 -6.51
CA THR A 104 2.37 12.52 -6.76
C THR A 104 3.06 13.23 -5.58
N LEU A 105 4.35 13.52 -5.72
CA LEU A 105 5.06 14.35 -4.74
C LEU A 105 4.65 15.81 -4.85
N ASP A 106 4.48 16.29 -6.07
CA ASP A 106 4.11 17.68 -6.35
C ASP A 106 2.61 17.93 -6.10
N GLU A 107 1.76 16.91 -6.34
CA GLU A 107 0.31 16.97 -6.18
C GLU A 107 -0.18 15.80 -5.29
N PRO A 108 -0.06 15.90 -3.96
CA PRO A 108 -0.45 14.80 -3.05
C PRO A 108 -1.97 14.57 -2.97
N ASN A 109 -2.77 15.57 -3.31
CA ASN A 109 -4.23 15.55 -3.24
C ASN A 109 -4.84 15.96 -4.58
N PRO A 110 -4.70 15.13 -5.64
CA PRO A 110 -5.19 15.49 -6.95
C PRO A 110 -6.72 15.61 -6.92
N PRO A 111 -7.32 16.46 -7.79
CA PRO A 111 -8.75 16.54 -7.94
C PRO A 111 -9.31 15.14 -8.24
N ARG A 112 -10.34 14.72 -7.49
CA ARG A 112 -11.05 13.48 -7.83
C ARG A 112 -11.59 13.66 -9.25
N SER A 113 -11.21 12.75 -10.13
CA SER A 113 -11.78 12.64 -11.46
C SER A 113 -13.29 12.51 -11.32
N VAL A 114 -13.99 13.61 -11.57
CA VAL A 114 -15.43 13.58 -11.77
C VAL A 114 -15.66 12.69 -12.98
N MET A 115 -16.01 11.43 -12.75
CA MET A 115 -16.87 10.75 -13.69
C MET A 115 -18.03 11.71 -13.87
N SER A 116 -18.21 12.21 -15.09
CA SER A 116 -19.39 12.97 -15.46
C SER A 116 -20.57 12.03 -15.24
N ASP A 117 -21.08 11.98 -14.02
CA ASP A 117 -22.47 11.63 -13.79
C ASP A 117 -23.22 12.63 -14.66
N LYS A 118 -23.80 12.12 -15.75
CA LYS A 118 -24.90 12.82 -16.39
C LYS A 118 -25.99 12.86 -15.34
N GLU A 119 -25.95 13.89 -14.50
CA GLU A 119 -26.99 14.26 -13.58
C GLU A 119 -28.21 14.56 -14.44
N SER A 120 -29.12 13.59 -14.53
CA SER A 120 -30.47 13.84 -15.02
C SER A 120 -31.09 14.84 -14.06
N ASN A 121 -31.14 16.08 -14.52
CA ASN A 121 -31.87 17.20 -13.95
C ASN A 121 -33.19 16.74 -13.30
N VAL A 122 -33.21 16.60 -11.97
CA VAL A 122 -34.44 16.60 -11.19
C VAL A 122 -34.39 17.84 -10.31
N HIS A 123 -35.09 18.86 -10.79
CA HIS A 123 -35.52 20.02 -10.03
C HIS A 123 -36.01 19.62 -8.63
N GLY A 124 -35.53 20.33 -7.59
CA GLY A 124 -36.36 20.50 -6.40
C GLY A 124 -35.63 20.73 -5.08
N ALA A 125 -35.53 22.00 -4.72
CA ALA A 125 -35.61 22.53 -3.36
C ALA A 125 -34.41 22.34 -2.40
N ASN A 126 -33.67 23.44 -2.31
CA ASN A 126 -32.89 23.90 -1.16
C ASN A 126 -33.73 23.90 0.13
N VAL A 127 -33.30 23.19 1.19
CA VAL A 127 -33.74 23.47 2.57
C VAL A 127 -32.55 23.31 3.53
N ILE A 128 -32.11 24.44 4.06
CA ILE A 128 -31.24 24.59 5.22
C ILE A 128 -32.04 24.23 6.47
N GLY A 129 -31.49 23.42 7.37
CA GLY A 129 -32.10 23.17 8.68
C GLY A 129 -31.18 22.40 9.62
N ASN A 130 -30.54 23.12 10.54
CA ASN A 130 -29.81 22.57 11.68
C ASN A 130 -30.67 22.70 12.96
N ALA A 131 -30.48 21.74 13.87
CA ALA A 131 -30.73 21.78 15.32
C ALA A 131 -32.15 21.56 15.91
N ASN A 132 -32.20 20.49 16.73
CA ASN A 132 -32.86 20.33 18.04
C ASN A 132 -34.35 19.93 18.14
N ASP A 133 -34.60 19.14 19.20
CA ASP A 133 -35.88 18.69 19.79
C ASP A 133 -36.64 17.55 19.07
N ALA A 134 -37.20 16.52 19.74
CA ALA A 134 -37.37 16.29 21.17
C ALA A 134 -37.45 14.77 21.46
N THR A 135 -36.93 14.43 22.63
CA THR A 135 -37.11 13.18 23.38
C THR A 135 -38.57 12.94 23.80
N SER A 136 -39.07 11.71 23.62
CA SER A 136 -40.14 11.00 24.38
C SER A 136 -40.73 9.93 23.45
N ALA A 137 -40.59 8.62 23.67
CA ALA A 137 -41.12 7.87 24.81
C ALA A 137 -40.32 6.55 24.95
N LEU A 138 -39.79 6.26 26.14
CA LEU A 138 -40.29 5.25 27.08
C LEU A 138 -40.39 3.85 26.44
N LEU A 139 -39.33 3.05 26.59
CA LEU A 139 -39.23 1.99 27.61
C LEU A 139 -40.16 0.79 27.34
N SER A 140 -39.62 -0.26 26.75
CA SER A 140 -39.82 -1.60 27.30
C SER A 140 -38.57 -2.46 27.11
N SER A 141 -38.10 -3.01 28.24
CA SER A 141 -37.14 -4.12 28.40
C SER A 141 -35.71 -3.90 27.84
N LEU A 142 -34.65 -3.59 28.60
CA LEU A 142 -34.15 -4.21 29.85
C LEU A 142 -34.25 -5.76 29.80
N LYS A 143 -33.21 -6.58 29.87
CA LYS A 143 -31.83 -6.44 30.33
C LYS A 143 -31.04 -7.68 29.86
N THR A 144 -29.72 -7.52 29.71
CA THR A 144 -28.63 -8.42 30.19
C THR A 144 -28.55 -9.85 29.64
N SER A 145 -27.41 -10.51 29.46
CA SER A 145 -25.99 -10.23 29.66
C SER A 145 -25.25 -11.55 29.33
N LEU A 146 -23.92 -11.46 29.21
CA LEU A 146 -22.90 -12.50 29.37
C LEU A 146 -22.43 -13.28 28.12
N TYR A 147 -21.20 -12.91 27.71
CA TYR A 147 -20.03 -13.77 27.53
C TYR A 147 -20.23 -15.25 27.17
N THR A 148 -19.74 -15.63 25.97
CA THR A 148 -18.95 -16.87 25.82
C THR A 148 -17.95 -16.76 24.66
N THR A 149 -16.67 -16.94 24.97
CA THR A 149 -15.59 -17.26 24.04
C THR A 149 -15.74 -18.69 23.54
N MET A 150 -15.48 -18.99 22.26
CA MET A 150 -15.00 -20.32 21.86
C MET A 150 -14.06 -20.25 20.65
N LEU A 151 -12.85 -20.74 20.88
CA LEU A 151 -11.92 -21.21 19.87
C LEU A 151 -12.54 -22.37 19.08
N SER A 152 -12.28 -22.43 17.77
CA SER A 152 -12.27 -23.69 17.03
C SER A 152 -11.09 -23.69 16.08
N SER A 153 -10.05 -24.41 16.51
CA SER A 153 -8.94 -24.86 15.69
C SER A 153 -9.06 -26.38 15.65
N PHE A 154 -9.38 -26.97 14.50
CA PHE A 154 -8.83 -28.26 14.09
C PHE A 154 -9.21 -28.61 12.63
N LEU A 155 -8.15 -28.79 11.83
CA LEU A 155 -7.95 -29.76 10.75
C LEU A 155 -9.16 -30.36 10.02
N LEU A 156 -9.11 -30.29 8.69
CA LEU A 156 -9.07 -31.45 7.78
C LEU A 156 -8.51 -30.92 6.43
N PHE A 157 -7.25 -31.13 6.10
CA PHE A 157 -6.74 -32.29 5.35
C PHE A 157 -7.64 -32.68 4.17
N LEU A 158 -7.03 -32.73 2.97
CA LEU A 158 -7.54 -33.26 1.70
C LEU A 158 -8.11 -32.23 0.72
N LEU A 159 -7.28 -31.78 -0.23
CA LEU A 159 -7.52 -32.06 -1.65
C LEU A 159 -6.21 -31.90 -2.42
N LEU A 160 -5.51 -33.03 -2.57
CA LEU A 160 -4.53 -33.28 -3.61
C LEU A 160 -5.30 -33.58 -4.90
N LEU A 161 -5.09 -32.72 -5.90
CA LEU A 161 -4.80 -33.08 -7.29
C LEU A 161 -3.82 -32.04 -7.81
#